data_AF-A0A0N4ZRI3-F1
#
_entry.id   AF-A0A0N4ZRI3-F1
#
_cell.length_a   1.000
_cell.length_b   1.000
_cell.length_c   1.000
_cell.angle_alpha   90.00
_cell.angle_beta   90.00
_cell.angle_gamma   90.00
#
_symmetry.space_group_name_H-M   'P 1'
#
loop_
_entity.id
_entity.type
_entity.pdbx_description
1 polymer ?
#
loop_
_entity_poly.entity_id
_entity_poly.type
_entity_poly.pdbx_seq_one_letter_code
_entity_poly.pdbx_strand_id
1 'polypeptide(L)'
;MNCKDNSTTKLPQQALSCTICFQPFNSNGILHIISALPCGHIFGKSCLLQWFKGGENNLSCPTCRKSIDEMRRKIIGDPSPTSIVIDLHGCEDNVTFEMIQLSESQLIKEYQGRIRELENEKSRIASMSNFYQGGNINALLDPINFNDSINMISNVIPTPFDIVPEAPRRIRCVTSFLNSHILNGITDATYNNGLLVITTQRPNPTNPTMIFGLLFINSENISSYVPLSEKKIIAVKAITDASLSNIHKVIAVCDKGGFYNLVINGTTCTMIRLFHGYIGHLSEVRSRASLVYKPSSLEWLNTEKYAIGTKVGCLFIRNFEQNSTPWRDINFIEGAIDINNGRKMDPITMIQCINQNALICSQGSCVCIFDERVGRVQMEQFDGNILSINYNKHLEVLTAISKIAETNDYMSLWKIRTIHVNNSNTPEYEIEFISSEMIYNYDGKVRELSTVSIRHDNRNRPATFLINKTTKLLSLSMIEESCVINRVPIHPSSVIKICTENGSNSLDDRNRIKFMIVSKNMVNVYELSYNANHNI
;
A
#
# COMPACT_ATOMS: atom_id res chain seq x y z
N MET A 1 -60.99 1.48 5.63
CA MET A 1 -60.78 2.79 4.98
C MET A 1 -59.69 3.50 5.78
N ASN A 2 -58.42 3.26 5.44
CA ASN A 2 -57.56 4.01 4.51
C ASN A 2 -57.27 5.46 4.93
N CYS A 3 -56.06 5.65 5.49
CA CYS A 3 -55.26 6.87 5.34
C CYS A 3 -54.66 6.91 3.91
N LYS A 4 -54.64 8.10 3.29
CA LYS A 4 -53.80 8.52 2.15
C LYS A 4 -53.67 10.05 2.23
N ASP A 5 -52.44 10.57 2.40
CA ASP A 5 -51.55 11.17 1.37
C ASP A 5 -51.87 12.67 1.18
N ASN A 6 -50.98 13.62 0.90
CA ASN A 6 -49.54 13.70 0.64
C ASN A 6 -49.20 15.21 0.64
N SER A 7 -48.15 15.66 1.32
CA SER A 7 -47.52 16.96 1.02
C SER A 7 -46.01 16.79 0.90
N THR A 8 -45.60 16.46 -0.33
CA THR A 8 -44.23 16.52 -0.80
C THR A 8 -43.74 17.97 -0.83
N THR A 9 -42.86 18.35 0.09
CA THR A 9 -42.01 19.53 -0.07
C THR A 9 -40.96 19.24 -1.14
N LYS A 10 -41.30 19.53 -2.41
CA LYS A 10 -40.32 19.64 -3.48
C LYS A 10 -39.31 20.74 -3.13
N LEU A 11 -38.05 20.37 -2.90
CA LEU A 11 -36.93 21.30 -2.91
C LEU A 11 -36.91 22.01 -4.29
N PRO A 12 -36.67 23.33 -4.35
CA PRO A 12 -36.72 24.07 -5.61
C PRO A 12 -35.59 23.59 -6.53
N GLN A 13 -35.96 23.21 -7.76
CA GLN A 13 -35.09 22.79 -8.87
C GLN A 13 -33.97 23.79 -9.25
N GLN A 14 -33.89 24.96 -8.59
CA GLN A 14 -32.85 25.97 -8.80
C GLN A 14 -31.50 25.62 -8.17
N ALA A 15 -31.42 24.60 -7.30
CA ALA A 15 -30.15 24.21 -6.66
C ALA A 15 -29.26 23.27 -7.50
N LEU A 16 -29.69 22.88 -8.70
CA LEU A 16 -29.09 21.78 -9.48
C LEU A 16 -28.63 22.19 -10.89
N SER A 17 -28.62 23.48 -11.18
CA SER A 17 -28.18 24.04 -12.46
C SER A 17 -27.28 25.25 -12.26
N CYS A 18 -26.36 25.45 -13.21
CA CYS A 18 -25.47 26.59 -13.21
C CYS A 18 -26.30 27.88 -13.30
N THR A 19 -26.18 28.79 -12.34
CA THR A 19 -26.97 30.02 -12.31
C THR A 19 -26.57 31.06 -13.36
N ILE A 20 -25.47 30.83 -14.09
CA ILE A 20 -25.03 31.69 -15.22
C ILE A 20 -25.75 31.30 -16.52
N CYS A 21 -25.84 30.00 -16.82
CA CYS A 21 -26.39 29.51 -18.10
C CYS A 21 -27.71 28.72 -17.95
N PHE A 22 -28.14 28.49 -16.72
CA PHE A 22 -29.30 27.68 -16.32
C PHE A 22 -29.28 26.22 -16.80
N GLN A 23 -28.14 25.72 -17.28
CA GLN A 23 -27.95 24.32 -17.67
C GLN A 23 -27.55 23.46 -16.45
N PRO A 24 -27.94 22.17 -16.42
CA PRO A 24 -27.45 21.24 -15.42
C PRO A 24 -25.92 21.09 -15.51
N PHE A 25 -25.28 20.81 -14.37
CA PHE A 25 -23.85 20.49 -14.35
C PHE A 25 -23.62 19.17 -15.10
N ASN A 26 -22.61 19.11 -15.98
CA ASN A 26 -22.44 17.98 -16.90
C ASN A 26 -21.72 16.80 -16.23
N SER A 27 -22.36 15.63 -16.24
CA SER A 27 -21.78 14.33 -15.82
C SER A 27 -20.70 13.79 -16.76
N ASN A 28 -20.63 14.27 -18.01
CA ASN A 28 -19.80 13.69 -19.07
C ASN A 28 -18.86 14.70 -19.78
N GLY A 29 -18.60 15.88 -19.20
CA GLY A 29 -17.79 16.92 -19.87
C GLY A 29 -16.82 17.64 -18.95
N ILE A 30 -15.54 17.70 -19.34
CA ILE A 30 -14.42 18.30 -18.57
C ILE A 30 -14.62 19.82 -18.32
N LEU A 31 -15.44 20.50 -19.13
CA LEU A 31 -15.52 21.96 -19.15
C LEU A 31 -16.64 22.55 -18.28
N HIS A 32 -17.77 21.85 -18.08
CA HIS A 32 -18.93 22.36 -17.31
C HIS A 32 -19.10 21.62 -15.98
N ILE A 33 -17.98 21.41 -15.29
CA ILE A 33 -17.92 20.80 -13.96
C ILE A 33 -18.35 21.78 -12.87
N ILE A 34 -18.76 21.25 -11.72
CA ILE A 34 -19.13 22.03 -10.54
C ILE A 34 -17.88 22.72 -9.98
N SER A 35 -17.92 24.05 -9.88
CA SER A 35 -16.88 24.84 -9.22
C SER A 35 -17.50 25.88 -8.29
N ALA A 36 -16.82 26.17 -7.18
CA ALA A 36 -17.23 27.17 -6.21
C ALA A 36 -16.27 28.36 -6.17
N LEU A 37 -16.78 29.53 -5.78
CA LEU A 37 -15.99 30.68 -5.34
C LEU A 37 -15.86 30.71 -3.81
N PRO A 38 -14.87 31.40 -3.21
CA PRO A 38 -14.69 31.46 -1.76
C PRO A 38 -15.85 32.13 -1.00
N CYS A 39 -16.76 32.81 -1.71
CA CYS A 39 -18.01 33.27 -1.13
C CYS A 39 -19.07 32.16 -0.95
N GLY A 40 -18.79 30.93 -1.40
CA GLY A 40 -19.68 29.77 -1.27
C GLY A 40 -20.68 29.56 -2.41
N HIS A 41 -20.66 30.40 -3.45
CA HIS A 41 -21.56 30.24 -4.61
C HIS A 41 -20.98 29.32 -5.66
N ILE A 42 -21.86 28.53 -6.28
CA ILE A 42 -21.51 27.42 -7.18
C ILE A 42 -21.93 27.75 -8.63
N PHE A 43 -21.06 27.44 -9.57
CA PHE A 43 -21.24 27.67 -11.01
C PHE A 43 -20.57 26.56 -11.82
N GLY A 44 -20.93 26.45 -13.11
CA GLY A 44 -20.19 25.62 -14.03
C GLY A 44 -18.86 26.28 -14.39
N LYS A 45 -17.74 25.55 -14.30
CA LYS A 45 -16.39 26.09 -14.50
C LYS A 45 -16.25 26.91 -15.79
N SER A 46 -16.71 26.38 -16.93
CA SER A 46 -16.67 27.08 -18.21
C SER A 46 -17.42 28.42 -18.18
N CYS A 47 -18.59 28.45 -17.55
CA CYS A 47 -19.40 29.65 -17.44
C CYS A 47 -18.75 30.69 -16.52
N LEU A 48 -18.14 30.24 -15.43
CA LEU A 48 -17.43 31.12 -14.51
C LEU A 48 -16.18 31.73 -15.16
N LEU A 49 -15.43 30.93 -15.92
CA LEU A 49 -14.27 31.40 -16.69
C LEU A 49 -14.68 32.38 -17.80
N GLN A 50 -15.81 32.13 -18.47
CA GLN A 50 -16.34 33.04 -19.48
C GLN A 50 -16.84 34.35 -18.85
N TRP A 51 -17.48 34.27 -17.69
CA TRP A 51 -17.90 35.42 -16.90
C TRP A 51 -16.72 36.34 -16.55
N PHE A 52 -15.58 35.77 -16.16
CA PHE A 52 -14.37 36.55 -15.89
C PHE A 52 -13.67 37.12 -17.13
N LYS A 53 -13.92 36.56 -18.32
CA LYS A 53 -13.36 37.06 -19.59
C LYS A 53 -14.22 38.15 -20.25
N GLY A 54 -15.48 38.31 -19.86
CA GLY A 54 -16.51 39.05 -20.59
C GLY A 54 -16.65 40.57 -20.37
N GLY A 55 -15.91 41.18 -19.44
CA GLY A 55 -15.75 42.65 -19.38
C GLY A 55 -16.66 43.46 -18.42
N GLU A 56 -16.11 44.61 -18.03
CA GLU A 56 -16.61 45.78 -17.27
C GLU A 56 -16.98 45.65 -15.78
N ASN A 57 -17.43 44.49 -15.28
CA ASN A 57 -17.66 44.30 -13.84
C ASN A 57 -16.57 43.42 -13.22
N ASN A 58 -15.44 44.07 -12.92
CA ASN A 58 -14.26 43.54 -12.22
C ASN A 58 -14.55 42.29 -11.37
N LEU A 59 -14.05 41.14 -11.83
CA LEU A 59 -13.71 39.95 -11.03
C LEU A 59 -14.60 39.82 -9.78
N SER A 60 -15.90 39.55 -9.95
CA SER A 60 -16.85 39.44 -8.84
C SER A 60 -17.77 38.24 -9.02
N CYS A 61 -18.30 37.74 -7.90
CA CYS A 61 -19.25 36.64 -7.90
C CYS A 61 -20.54 37.01 -8.67
N PRO A 62 -20.99 36.22 -9.65
CA PRO A 62 -22.24 36.48 -10.38
C PRO A 62 -23.49 36.61 -9.48
N THR A 63 -23.51 35.90 -8.35
CA THR A 63 -24.66 35.88 -7.43
C THR A 63 -24.59 37.00 -6.39
N CYS A 64 -23.51 37.07 -5.59
CA CYS A 64 -23.44 38.02 -4.47
C CYS A 64 -22.60 39.27 -4.75
N ARG A 65 -21.99 39.38 -5.94
CA ARG A 65 -21.18 40.52 -6.39
C ARG A 65 -19.98 40.86 -5.50
N LYS A 66 -19.63 40.01 -4.53
CA LYS A 66 -18.37 40.13 -3.78
C LYS A 66 -17.21 40.07 -4.76
N SER A 67 -16.28 41.00 -4.62
CA SER A 67 -15.08 41.03 -5.47
C SER A 67 -14.13 39.89 -5.10
N ILE A 68 -13.41 39.40 -6.10
CA ILE A 68 -12.37 38.37 -5.97
C ILE A 68 -11.26 38.89 -5.06
N ASP A 69 -10.94 40.18 -5.07
CA ASP A 69 -9.95 40.78 -4.17
C ASP A 69 -10.40 40.81 -2.71
N GLU A 70 -11.70 41.00 -2.46
CA GLU A 70 -12.27 40.84 -1.12
C GLU A 70 -12.24 39.38 -0.66
N MET A 71 -12.48 38.44 -1.56
CA MET A 71 -12.41 37.00 -1.28
C MET A 71 -10.97 36.52 -1.04
N ARG A 72 -9.97 37.10 -1.72
CA ARG A 72 -8.54 36.78 -1.54
C ARG A 72 -8.03 37.10 -0.14
N ARG A 73 -8.49 38.19 0.49
CA ARG A 73 -8.04 38.62 1.82
C ARG A 73 -8.37 37.65 2.96
N LYS A 74 -9.21 36.63 2.72
CA LYS A 74 -9.54 35.57 3.67
C LYS A 74 -8.77 34.26 3.45
N ILE A 75 -7.98 34.16 2.39
CA ILE A 75 -7.12 33.01 2.10
C ILE A 75 -5.71 33.36 2.57
N ILE A 76 -5.23 32.69 3.63
CA ILE A 76 -3.86 32.88 4.12
C ILE A 76 -2.91 32.11 3.19
N GLY A 77 -2.15 32.84 2.36
CA GLY A 77 -0.92 32.37 1.69
C GLY A 77 -1.09 31.68 0.32
N ASP A 78 -1.08 32.45 -0.77
CA ASP A 78 -0.40 32.20 -2.07
C ASP A 78 -0.94 33.21 -3.14
N PRO A 79 -0.10 34.05 -3.80
CA PRO A 79 -0.57 35.13 -4.67
C PRO A 79 -0.72 34.76 -6.16
N SER A 80 -1.19 33.55 -6.49
CA SER A 80 -1.39 33.14 -7.90
C SER A 80 -2.77 33.55 -8.49
N PRO A 81 -2.85 34.14 -9.71
CA PRO A 81 -4.09 34.67 -10.30
C PRO A 81 -5.17 33.64 -10.69
N THR A 82 -4.86 32.35 -10.81
CA THR A 82 -5.79 31.29 -11.25
C THR A 82 -6.42 30.50 -10.09
N SER A 83 -6.09 30.84 -8.84
CA SER A 83 -6.30 29.97 -7.67
C SER A 83 -7.59 30.19 -6.86
N ILE A 84 -8.60 30.89 -7.40
CA ILE A 84 -9.84 31.20 -6.65
C ILE A 84 -11.07 30.38 -7.06
N VAL A 85 -10.98 29.66 -8.19
CA VAL A 85 -12.03 28.73 -8.60
C VAL A 85 -11.70 27.38 -7.96
N ILE A 86 -12.56 26.96 -7.04
CA ILE A 86 -12.41 25.70 -6.32
C ILE A 86 -13.19 24.65 -7.11
N ASP A 87 -12.49 23.75 -7.79
CA ASP A 87 -13.13 22.64 -8.51
C ASP A 87 -13.64 21.59 -7.52
N LEU A 88 -14.93 21.29 -7.56
CA LEU A 88 -15.58 20.29 -6.71
C LEU A 88 -15.74 19.00 -7.53
N HIS A 89 -14.67 18.20 -7.60
CA HIS A 89 -14.68 16.91 -8.30
C HIS A 89 -15.38 15.83 -7.44
N GLY A 90 -16.24 14.99 -8.06
CA GLY A 90 -16.87 13.83 -7.42
C GLY A 90 -18.27 14.05 -6.83
N CYS A 91 -18.88 15.21 -7.00
CA CYS A 91 -20.29 15.46 -6.64
C CYS A 91 -21.22 15.05 -7.80
N GLU A 92 -21.26 13.77 -8.15
CA GLU A 92 -22.03 13.29 -9.31
C GLU A 92 -23.44 12.77 -8.95
N ASP A 93 -23.78 12.63 -7.67
CA ASP A 93 -25.11 12.15 -7.26
C ASP A 93 -25.72 12.98 -6.13
N ASN A 94 -27.03 13.29 -6.27
CA ASN A 94 -27.88 14.02 -5.31
C ASN A 94 -27.87 13.47 -3.87
N VAL A 95 -27.31 12.28 -3.64
CA VAL A 95 -27.19 11.62 -2.32
C VAL A 95 -26.01 12.18 -1.51
N THR A 96 -25.04 12.83 -2.16
CA THR A 96 -23.79 13.28 -1.52
C THR A 96 -23.90 14.61 -0.78
N PHE A 97 -24.77 15.54 -1.21
CA PHE A 97 -24.80 16.89 -0.62
C PHE A 97 -25.36 16.89 0.81
N GLU A 98 -26.42 16.12 1.07
CA GLU A 98 -26.92 15.91 2.44
C GLU A 98 -25.89 15.16 3.31
N MET A 99 -25.16 14.19 2.74
CA MET A 99 -24.09 13.47 3.46
C MET A 99 -22.87 14.34 3.78
N ILE A 100 -22.48 15.27 2.91
CA ILE A 100 -21.40 16.23 3.15
C ILE A 100 -21.81 17.20 4.28
N GLN A 101 -23.04 17.71 4.25
CA GLN A 101 -23.51 18.65 5.28
C GLN A 101 -23.72 17.96 6.65
N LEU A 102 -24.19 16.70 6.65
CA LEU A 102 -24.31 15.88 7.85
C LEU A 102 -22.93 15.48 8.40
N SER A 103 -21.99 15.10 7.53
CA SER A 103 -20.62 14.73 7.94
C SER A 103 -19.81 15.92 8.45
N GLU A 104 -19.94 17.13 7.87
CA GLU A 104 -19.32 18.34 8.43
C GLU A 104 -19.84 18.65 9.83
N SER A 105 -21.16 18.53 10.05
CA SER A 105 -21.75 18.78 11.38
C SER A 105 -21.31 17.76 12.43
N GLN A 106 -21.09 16.50 12.02
CA GLN A 106 -20.58 15.43 12.89
C GLN A 106 -19.08 15.62 13.16
N LEU A 107 -18.30 15.96 12.14
CA LEU A 107 -16.87 16.21 12.25
C LEU A 107 -16.58 17.44 13.11
N ILE A 108 -17.36 18.52 12.97
CA ILE A 108 -17.27 19.70 13.83
C ILE A 108 -17.61 19.33 15.29
N LYS A 109 -18.64 18.53 15.54
CA LYS A 109 -18.97 18.05 16.90
C LYS A 109 -17.86 17.18 17.49
N GLU A 110 -17.23 16.33 16.68
CA GLU A 110 -16.11 15.49 17.10
C GLU A 110 -14.87 16.33 17.44
N TYR A 111 -14.50 17.30 16.58
CA TYR A 111 -13.39 18.22 16.87
C TYR A 111 -13.66 19.09 18.10
N GLN A 112 -14.91 19.55 18.30
CA GLN A 112 -15.30 20.25 19.53
C GLN A 112 -15.27 19.36 20.78
N GLY A 113 -15.44 18.04 20.63
CA GLY A 113 -15.22 17.05 21.69
C GLY A 113 -13.73 16.95 22.05
N ARG A 114 -12.87 16.75 21.04
CA ARG A 114 -11.41 16.67 21.21
C ARG A 114 -10.80 17.93 21.79
N ILE A 115 -11.27 19.12 21.39
CA ILE A 115 -10.80 20.38 21.97
C ILE A 115 -11.10 20.42 23.47
N ARG A 116 -12.31 20.00 23.90
CA ARG A 116 -12.66 19.92 25.33
C ARG A 116 -11.82 18.90 26.09
N GLU A 117 -11.54 17.73 25.50
CA GLU A 117 -10.67 16.73 26.11
C GLU A 117 -9.24 17.25 26.29
N LEU A 118 -8.70 17.92 25.27
CA LEU A 118 -7.36 18.53 25.33
C LEU A 118 -7.30 19.68 26.34
N GLU A 119 -8.37 20.46 26.48
CA GLU A 119 -8.47 21.51 27.52
C GLU A 119 -8.53 20.92 28.93
N ASN A 120 -9.21 19.79 29.11
CA ASN A 120 -9.25 19.06 30.37
C ASN A 120 -7.88 18.45 30.71
N GLU A 121 -7.19 17.86 29.72
CA GLU A 121 -5.87 17.29 29.94
C GLU A 121 -4.81 18.37 30.18
N LYS A 122 -4.91 19.50 29.47
CA LYS A 122 -4.09 20.70 29.75
C LYS A 122 -4.28 21.19 31.18
N SER A 123 -5.51 21.15 31.70
CA SER A 123 -5.82 21.52 33.08
C SER A 123 -5.26 20.50 34.09
N ARG A 124 -5.28 19.19 33.76
CA ARG A 124 -4.61 18.12 34.55
C ARG A 124 -3.10 18.27 34.57
N ILE A 125 -2.47 18.60 33.45
CA ILE A 125 -1.02 18.78 33.36
C ILE A 125 -0.61 20.05 34.12
N ALA A 126 -1.40 21.12 34.03
CA ALA A 126 -1.19 22.33 34.81
C ALA A 126 -1.25 22.05 36.33
N SER A 127 -2.21 21.24 36.79
CA SER A 127 -2.29 20.84 38.21
C SER A 127 -1.17 19.90 38.64
N MET A 128 -0.66 19.06 37.73
CA MET A 128 0.48 18.17 37.96
C MET A 128 1.83 18.93 38.03
N SER A 129 1.96 20.03 37.29
CA SER A 129 3.18 20.88 37.31
C SER A 129 3.43 21.56 38.65
N ASN A 130 2.39 21.77 39.47
CA ASN A 130 2.49 22.30 40.82
C ASN A 130 3.01 21.28 41.86
N PHE A 131 3.13 20.00 41.50
CA PHE A 131 3.63 18.95 42.40
C PHE A 131 5.14 18.70 42.26
N TYR A 132 5.75 19.13 41.14
CA TYR A 132 7.17 18.87 40.82
C TYR A 132 8.15 19.96 41.30
N GLN A 133 7.70 20.95 42.09
CA GLN A 133 8.58 21.94 42.72
C GLN A 133 9.08 21.55 44.14
N GLY A 134 8.87 20.31 44.60
CA GLY A 134 9.37 19.87 45.90
C GLY A 134 9.73 18.40 45.97
N GLY A 135 10.95 18.02 45.55
CA GLY A 135 11.42 16.65 45.72
C GLY A 135 12.88 16.45 45.32
N ASN A 136 13.74 16.37 46.32
CA ASN A 136 15.21 16.31 46.26
C ASN A 136 15.72 14.98 45.65
N ILE A 137 16.71 15.05 44.75
CA ILE A 137 17.40 13.89 44.16
C ILE A 137 18.70 13.68 44.93
N ASN A 138 18.99 12.46 45.41
CA ASN A 138 20.36 11.95 45.53
C ASN A 138 20.41 10.44 45.79
N ALA A 139 21.47 9.84 45.21
CA ALA A 139 22.14 8.57 45.57
C ALA A 139 21.52 7.27 45.01
N LEU A 140 22.25 6.30 44.44
CA LEU A 140 23.70 6.04 44.31
C LEU A 140 23.90 4.96 43.21
N LEU A 141 24.87 5.15 42.31
CA LEU A 141 25.62 4.10 41.60
C LEU A 141 26.65 3.51 42.60
N ASP A 142 27.15 2.27 42.55
CA ASP A 142 28.08 1.72 41.54
C ASP A 142 28.51 0.25 41.94
N PRO A 143 29.46 -0.48 41.28
CA PRO A 143 29.31 -1.87 40.80
C PRO A 143 30.29 -2.89 41.47
N ILE A 144 30.42 -4.15 40.95
CA ILE A 144 31.67 -5.00 40.84
C ILE A 144 31.39 -6.48 40.42
N ASN A 145 31.95 -6.86 39.25
CA ASN A 145 32.83 -7.98 38.82
C ASN A 145 32.71 -9.51 39.17
N PHE A 146 32.88 -10.31 38.09
CA PHE A 146 33.42 -11.67 37.81
C PHE A 146 34.00 -12.56 38.96
N ASN A 147 33.74 -13.88 38.97
CA ASN A 147 34.43 -14.96 38.21
C ASN A 147 34.06 -16.40 38.66
N ASP A 148 34.50 -17.38 37.87
CA ASP A 148 34.82 -18.80 38.17
C ASP A 148 33.86 -19.95 37.82
N SER A 149 34.49 -21.10 37.54
CA SER A 149 34.19 -22.10 36.52
C SER A 149 34.33 -23.54 37.08
N ILE A 150 34.01 -24.56 36.25
CA ILE A 150 34.70 -25.88 36.07
C ILE A 150 34.12 -27.20 36.69
N ASN A 151 33.90 -28.19 35.79
CA ASN A 151 34.02 -29.68 35.84
C ASN A 151 33.02 -30.57 36.64
N MET A 152 32.68 -31.84 36.34
CA MET A 152 33.28 -32.90 35.49
C MET A 152 32.33 -34.11 35.19
N ILE A 153 32.53 -34.71 34.01
CA ILE A 153 32.31 -36.06 33.38
C ILE A 153 31.99 -37.32 34.25
N SER A 154 31.09 -38.23 33.77
CA SER A 154 31.40 -39.67 33.44
C SER A 154 30.23 -40.57 32.90
N ASN A 155 30.49 -41.13 31.71
CA ASN A 155 30.07 -42.34 30.96
C ASN A 155 29.15 -43.45 31.53
N VAL A 156 28.22 -43.96 30.70
CA VAL A 156 27.92 -45.39 30.44
C VAL A 156 27.37 -45.58 28.99
N ILE A 157 27.86 -46.58 28.24
CA ILE A 157 27.33 -47.09 26.94
C ILE A 157 26.83 -48.53 27.17
N PRO A 158 25.73 -49.01 26.52
CA PRO A 158 25.84 -49.86 25.31
C PRO A 158 24.74 -49.62 24.23
N THR A 159 25.13 -49.64 22.95
CA THR A 159 24.29 -49.73 21.72
C THR A 159 24.02 -51.22 21.35
N PRO A 160 23.30 -51.62 20.27
CA PRO A 160 22.67 -50.87 19.16
C PRO A 160 21.25 -51.34 18.71
N PHE A 161 20.48 -50.47 18.03
CA PHE A 161 19.90 -50.71 16.69
C PHE A 161 19.13 -49.45 16.21
N ASP A 162 19.73 -48.81 15.19
CA ASP A 162 19.21 -47.92 14.15
C ASP A 162 18.45 -46.63 14.51
N ILE A 163 19.22 -45.64 14.99
CA ILE A 163 18.90 -44.21 14.89
C ILE A 163 19.62 -43.65 13.65
N VAL A 164 18.85 -43.18 12.68
CA VAL A 164 19.32 -42.28 11.60
C VAL A 164 19.95 -41.06 12.26
N PRO A 165 21.16 -40.60 11.88
CA PRO A 165 21.85 -39.53 12.56
C PRO A 165 20.98 -38.27 12.64
N GLU A 166 20.85 -37.71 13.85
CA GLU A 166 20.18 -36.43 14.09
C GLU A 166 20.77 -35.37 13.16
N ALA A 167 19.93 -34.90 12.23
CA ALA A 167 20.24 -33.79 11.35
C ALA A 167 20.62 -32.53 12.18
N PRO A 168 21.48 -31.65 11.66
CA PRO A 168 21.95 -30.47 12.38
C PRO A 168 20.80 -29.57 12.85
N ARG A 169 21.05 -28.81 13.93
CA ARG A 169 20.15 -27.83 14.60
C ARG A 169 19.00 -27.34 13.70
N ARG A 170 17.84 -27.99 13.81
CA ARG A 170 16.63 -27.60 13.07
C ARG A 170 16.02 -26.35 13.70
N ILE A 171 15.95 -25.27 12.93
CA ILE A 171 15.18 -24.08 13.29
C ILE A 171 13.70 -24.46 13.28
N ARG A 172 13.02 -24.31 14.41
CA ARG A 172 11.58 -24.57 14.54
C ARG A 172 10.82 -23.26 14.64
N CYS A 173 9.91 -23.05 13.69
CA CYS A 173 8.95 -21.96 13.75
C CYS A 173 7.53 -22.52 13.91
N VAL A 174 6.67 -21.81 14.62
CA VAL A 174 5.28 -22.18 14.84
C VAL A 174 4.38 -21.16 14.17
N THR A 175 3.49 -21.65 13.33
CA THR A 175 2.41 -20.88 12.70
C THR A 175 1.11 -21.10 13.46
N SER A 176 0.52 -20.01 13.93
CA SER A 176 -0.75 -19.96 14.63
C SER A 176 -1.80 -19.33 13.73
N PHE A 177 -2.93 -19.99 13.54
CA PHE A 177 -4.04 -19.43 12.76
C PHE A 177 -4.72 -18.30 13.54
N LEU A 178 -4.96 -17.16 12.88
CA LEU A 178 -5.64 -16.01 13.49
C LEU A 178 -7.08 -15.89 12.98
N ASN A 179 -7.29 -15.74 11.67
CA ASN A 179 -8.62 -15.61 11.08
C ASN A 179 -8.66 -16.03 9.60
N SER A 180 -9.87 -16.21 9.07
CA SER A 180 -10.13 -16.58 7.67
C SER A 180 -11.34 -15.82 7.13
N HIS A 181 -11.24 -15.38 5.88
CA HIS A 181 -12.31 -14.68 5.16
C HIS A 181 -12.55 -15.32 3.81
N ILE A 182 -13.73 -15.93 3.64
CA ILE A 182 -14.17 -16.57 2.40
C ILE A 182 -14.99 -15.57 1.59
N LEU A 183 -14.52 -15.24 0.39
CA LEU A 183 -15.11 -14.23 -0.47
C LEU A 183 -15.02 -14.67 -1.94
N ASN A 184 -15.89 -14.16 -2.79
CA ASN A 184 -15.86 -14.46 -4.21
C ASN A 184 -14.96 -13.49 -4.98
N GLY A 185 -14.19 -14.02 -5.92
CA GLY A 185 -13.41 -13.20 -6.85
C GLY A 185 -12.33 -12.36 -6.17
N ILE A 186 -11.64 -12.91 -5.17
CA ILE A 186 -10.48 -12.25 -4.56
C ILE A 186 -9.36 -12.14 -5.61
N THR A 187 -8.74 -10.97 -5.69
CA THR A 187 -7.69 -10.70 -6.68
C THR A 187 -6.37 -10.32 -6.05
N ASP A 188 -6.40 -9.71 -4.87
CA ASP A 188 -5.26 -9.31 -4.06
C ASP A 188 -5.70 -8.98 -2.61
N ALA A 189 -4.75 -8.91 -1.68
CA ALA A 189 -5.01 -8.43 -0.32
C ALA A 189 -3.74 -7.85 0.33
N THR A 190 -3.89 -7.02 1.35
CA THR A 190 -2.78 -6.47 2.13
C THR A 190 -3.17 -6.39 3.61
N TYR A 191 -2.20 -6.54 4.51
CA TYR A 191 -2.39 -6.44 5.95
C TYR A 191 -1.33 -5.51 6.52
N ASN A 192 -1.79 -4.49 7.24
CA ASN A 192 -0.92 -3.45 7.75
C ASN A 192 -1.49 -2.94 9.08
N ASN A 193 -0.76 -3.13 10.18
CA ASN A 193 -1.08 -2.62 11.51
C ASN A 193 -2.53 -2.93 11.93
N GLY A 194 -2.92 -4.20 11.84
CA GLY A 194 -4.26 -4.64 12.25
C GLY A 194 -5.37 -4.42 11.22
N LEU A 195 -5.14 -3.67 10.14
CA LEU A 195 -6.10 -3.49 9.06
C LEU A 195 -5.84 -4.47 7.92
N LEU A 196 -6.81 -5.35 7.67
CA LEU A 196 -6.88 -6.22 6.50
C LEU A 196 -7.67 -5.54 5.38
N VAL A 197 -7.08 -5.44 4.20
CA VAL A 197 -7.73 -4.91 3.00
C VAL A 197 -7.74 -5.98 1.92
N ILE A 198 -8.93 -6.39 1.46
CA ILE A 198 -9.12 -7.45 0.47
C ILE A 198 -9.80 -6.86 -0.76
N THR A 199 -9.24 -7.09 -1.94
CA THR A 199 -9.96 -6.83 -3.18
C THR A 199 -10.94 -7.97 -3.45
N THR A 200 -12.17 -7.65 -3.80
CA THR A 200 -13.20 -8.68 -3.98
C THR A 200 -14.22 -8.29 -5.03
N GLN A 201 -14.84 -9.31 -5.64
CA GLN A 201 -15.95 -9.12 -6.56
C GLN A 201 -17.26 -9.24 -5.77
N ARG A 202 -17.93 -8.10 -5.57
CA ARG A 202 -19.21 -8.01 -4.88
C ARG A 202 -20.08 -6.99 -5.61
N PRO A 203 -21.24 -7.38 -6.16
CA PRO A 203 -22.16 -6.44 -6.78
C PRO A 203 -22.60 -5.38 -5.77
N ASN A 204 -22.49 -4.10 -6.13
CA ASN A 204 -23.05 -3.02 -5.34
C ASN A 204 -24.58 -2.96 -5.56
N PRO A 205 -25.40 -3.01 -4.49
CA PRO A 205 -26.86 -2.91 -4.60
C PRO A 205 -27.36 -1.64 -5.29
N THR A 206 -26.65 -0.51 -5.11
CA THR A 206 -27.08 0.79 -5.64
C THR A 206 -26.55 1.06 -7.05
N ASN A 207 -25.38 0.50 -7.39
CA ASN A 207 -24.79 0.60 -8.72
C ASN A 207 -24.27 -0.77 -9.18
N PRO A 208 -25.10 -1.58 -9.87
CA PRO A 208 -24.74 -2.94 -10.27
C PRO A 208 -23.54 -3.03 -11.20
N THR A 209 -23.10 -1.95 -11.85
CA THR A 209 -21.92 -1.97 -12.72
C THR A 209 -20.63 -1.98 -11.90
N MET A 210 -20.64 -1.38 -10.70
CA MET A 210 -19.52 -1.42 -9.77
C MET A 210 -19.49 -2.74 -9.00
N ILE A 211 -18.85 -3.74 -9.62
CA ILE A 211 -18.76 -5.11 -9.09
C ILE A 211 -17.43 -5.41 -8.40
N PHE A 212 -16.41 -4.56 -8.53
CA PHE A 212 -15.12 -4.70 -7.85
C PHE A 212 -14.91 -3.58 -6.84
N GLY A 213 -14.40 -3.96 -5.67
CA GLY A 213 -14.16 -3.02 -4.58
C GLY A 213 -13.21 -3.56 -3.54
N LEU A 214 -13.08 -2.82 -2.45
CA LEU A 214 -12.21 -3.15 -1.32
C LEU A 214 -13.07 -3.47 -0.09
N LEU A 215 -12.79 -4.59 0.56
CA LEU A 215 -13.31 -4.93 1.87
C LEU A 215 -12.23 -4.62 2.90
N PHE A 216 -12.56 -3.79 3.87
CA PHE A 216 -11.72 -3.44 5.02
C PHE A 216 -12.19 -4.24 6.23
N ILE A 217 -11.27 -4.82 6.99
CA ILE A 217 -11.56 -5.56 8.22
C ILE A 217 -10.47 -5.21 9.24
N ASN A 218 -10.85 -4.72 10.42
CA ASN A 218 -9.90 -4.43 11.49
C ASN A 218 -9.67 -5.65 12.40
N SER A 219 -8.84 -5.48 13.44
CA SER A 219 -8.56 -6.52 14.44
C SER A 219 -9.77 -6.93 15.29
N GLU A 220 -10.79 -6.08 15.39
CA GLU A 220 -12.04 -6.34 16.12
C GLU A 220 -13.13 -6.95 15.21
N ASN A 221 -12.78 -7.32 13.97
CA ASN A 221 -13.70 -7.80 12.93
C ASN A 221 -14.79 -6.80 12.50
N ILE A 222 -14.63 -5.51 12.81
CA ILE A 222 -15.41 -4.44 12.17
C ILE A 222 -15.01 -4.43 10.70
N SER A 223 -16.01 -4.37 9.81
CA SER A 223 -15.76 -4.40 8.38
C SER A 223 -16.61 -3.39 7.61
N SER A 224 -16.04 -2.90 6.50
CA SER A 224 -16.72 -2.03 5.56
C SER A 224 -16.34 -2.41 4.14
N TYR A 225 -17.26 -2.21 3.19
CA TYR A 225 -17.01 -2.45 1.78
C TYR A 225 -17.15 -1.16 0.99
N VAL A 226 -16.15 -0.86 0.16
CA VAL A 226 -16.14 0.30 -0.74
C VAL A 226 -16.12 -0.20 -2.18
N PRO A 227 -17.22 -0.03 -2.95
CA PRO A 227 -17.24 -0.32 -4.38
C PRO A 227 -16.41 0.73 -5.12
N LEU A 228 -15.58 0.32 -6.07
CA LEU A 228 -14.64 1.22 -6.75
C LEU A 228 -14.70 1.17 -8.28
N SER A 229 -14.96 -0.01 -8.86
CA SER A 229 -14.65 -0.25 -10.26
C SER A 229 -15.58 -1.29 -10.90
N GLU A 230 -15.93 -1.07 -12.17
CA GLU A 230 -16.51 -2.09 -13.03
C GLU A 230 -15.47 -3.10 -13.53
N LYS A 231 -14.19 -2.72 -13.41
CA LYS A 231 -13.03 -3.46 -13.91
C LYS A 231 -12.26 -4.07 -12.75
N LYS A 232 -11.60 -5.20 -13.00
CA LYS A 232 -10.91 -5.98 -11.97
C LYS A 232 -9.83 -5.13 -11.31
N ILE A 233 -9.92 -4.94 -10.00
CA ILE A 233 -8.81 -4.42 -9.20
C ILE A 233 -7.72 -5.49 -9.20
N ILE A 234 -6.47 -5.17 -9.51
CA ILE A 234 -5.40 -6.17 -9.65
C ILE A 234 -4.37 -6.12 -8.53
N ALA A 235 -4.25 -4.99 -7.82
CA ALA A 235 -3.34 -4.85 -6.71
C ALA A 235 -3.86 -3.82 -5.70
N VAL A 236 -3.60 -4.08 -4.43
CA VAL A 236 -3.88 -3.19 -3.29
C VAL A 236 -2.71 -3.18 -2.31
N LYS A 237 -2.35 -1.99 -1.81
CA LYS A 237 -1.34 -1.82 -0.75
C LYS A 237 -1.85 -0.80 0.26
N ALA A 238 -1.51 -1.00 1.53
CA ALA A 238 -1.92 -0.15 2.65
C ALA A 238 -0.70 0.23 3.48
N ILE A 239 -0.69 1.46 4.00
CA ILE A 239 0.31 1.95 4.94
C ILE A 239 -0.39 2.78 6.01
N THR A 240 0.11 2.73 7.24
CA THR A 240 -0.38 3.59 8.32
C THR A 240 0.21 4.98 8.16
N ASP A 241 -0.60 6.00 8.41
CA ASP A 241 -0.12 7.38 8.42
C ASP A 241 0.91 7.57 9.54
N ALA A 242 2.03 8.21 9.22
CA ALA A 242 3.13 8.40 10.17
C ALA A 242 2.74 9.27 11.37
N SER A 243 1.75 10.15 11.20
CA SER A 243 1.28 11.08 12.24
C SER A 243 0.07 10.57 13.02
N LEU A 244 -0.73 9.67 12.41
CA LEU A 244 -1.99 9.19 12.98
C LEU A 244 -2.06 7.66 12.87
N SER A 245 -1.77 6.96 13.96
CA SER A 245 -1.67 5.49 14.00
C SER A 245 -2.95 4.74 13.63
N ASN A 246 -4.11 5.39 13.78
CA ASN A 246 -5.42 4.85 13.42
C ASN A 246 -5.84 5.21 11.98
N ILE A 247 -5.06 5.99 11.24
CA ILE A 247 -5.36 6.37 9.86
C ILE A 247 -4.49 5.56 8.92
N HIS A 248 -5.12 5.01 7.88
CA HIS A 248 -4.45 4.24 6.85
C HIS A 248 -4.63 4.89 5.49
N LYS A 249 -3.53 4.99 4.74
CA LYS A 249 -3.51 5.32 3.32
C LYS A 249 -3.54 4.01 2.54
N VAL A 250 -4.47 3.89 1.61
CA VAL A 250 -4.68 2.68 0.81
C VAL A 250 -4.66 3.06 -0.66
N ILE A 251 -3.87 2.34 -1.44
CA ILE A 251 -3.76 2.50 -2.88
C ILE A 251 -4.24 1.24 -3.57
N ALA A 252 -5.01 1.39 -4.65
CA ALA A 252 -5.48 0.27 -5.46
C ALA A 252 -5.43 0.63 -6.95
N VAL A 253 -5.25 -0.37 -7.80
CA VAL A 253 -5.16 -0.19 -9.26
C VAL A 253 -5.99 -1.24 -9.99
N CYS A 254 -6.63 -0.87 -11.11
CA CYS A 254 -7.46 -1.78 -11.92
C CYS A 254 -6.83 -2.12 -13.28
N ASP A 255 -7.23 -3.25 -13.86
CA ASP A 255 -6.66 -3.81 -15.09
C ASP A 255 -6.85 -2.95 -16.36
N LYS A 256 -7.66 -1.89 -16.29
CA LYS A 256 -7.86 -0.86 -17.32
C LYS A 256 -7.19 0.48 -16.98
N GLY A 257 -6.24 0.47 -16.06
CA GLY A 257 -5.39 1.62 -15.71
C GLY A 257 -6.05 2.70 -14.89
N GLY A 258 -7.21 2.42 -14.31
CA GLY A 258 -7.73 3.21 -13.20
C GLY A 258 -6.89 2.97 -11.93
N PHE A 259 -6.76 3.99 -11.09
CA PHE A 259 -6.17 3.90 -9.76
C PHE A 259 -7.03 4.64 -8.74
N TYR A 260 -6.84 4.29 -7.47
CA TYR A 260 -7.61 4.79 -6.34
C TYR A 260 -6.69 5.07 -5.15
N ASN A 261 -6.84 6.24 -4.56
CA ASN A 261 -6.18 6.66 -3.32
C ASN A 261 -7.25 6.85 -2.26
N LEU A 262 -7.21 6.06 -1.19
CA LEU A 262 -8.19 6.06 -0.11
C LEU A 262 -7.53 6.40 1.22
N VAL A 263 -8.21 7.19 2.03
CA VAL A 263 -7.87 7.40 3.45
C VAL A 263 -8.96 6.74 4.28
N ILE A 264 -8.57 5.83 5.17
CA ILE A 264 -9.47 4.99 5.96
C ILE A 264 -9.14 5.17 7.45
N ASN A 265 -10.17 5.27 8.29
CA ASN A 265 -10.02 5.08 9.73
C ASN A 265 -9.94 3.58 10.02
N GLY A 266 -8.78 3.10 10.48
CA GLY A 266 -8.52 1.69 10.75
C GLY A 266 -9.34 1.13 11.91
N THR A 267 -9.73 1.95 12.88
CA THR A 267 -10.55 1.51 14.03
C THR A 267 -11.99 1.27 13.61
N THR A 268 -12.60 2.18 12.85
CA THR A 268 -14.01 2.08 12.45
C THR A 268 -14.20 1.46 11.06
N CYS A 269 -13.12 1.22 10.33
CA CYS A 269 -13.11 0.90 8.90
C CYS A 269 -13.86 1.92 8.03
N THR A 270 -14.09 3.15 8.49
CA THR A 270 -14.82 4.15 7.69
C THR A 270 -13.90 4.84 6.70
N MET A 271 -14.37 5.02 5.46
CA MET A 271 -13.68 5.81 4.44
C MET A 271 -13.80 7.30 4.74
N ILE A 272 -12.65 7.97 4.85
CA ILE A 272 -12.55 9.42 5.09
C ILE A 272 -12.45 10.16 3.76
N ARG A 273 -11.65 9.65 2.82
CA ARG A 273 -11.40 10.29 1.53
C ARG A 273 -11.18 9.25 0.45
N LEU A 274 -11.67 9.53 -0.76
CA LEU A 274 -11.44 8.74 -1.96
C LEU A 274 -11.03 9.69 -3.09
N PHE A 275 -9.97 9.32 -3.80
CA PHE A 275 -9.59 9.92 -5.07
C PHE A 275 -9.40 8.82 -6.11
N HIS A 276 -9.80 9.09 -7.35
CA HIS A 276 -9.63 8.15 -8.45
C HIS A 276 -9.11 8.87 -9.69
N GLY A 277 -8.44 8.13 -10.57
CA GLY A 277 -7.99 8.65 -11.86
C GLY A 277 -7.45 7.55 -12.76
N TYR A 278 -6.76 7.94 -13.82
CA TYR A 278 -6.15 7.01 -14.78
C TYR A 278 -4.63 7.18 -14.89
N ILE A 279 -3.94 6.11 -15.27
CA ILE A 279 -2.49 6.08 -15.53
C ILE A 279 -2.26 6.41 -17.01
N GLY A 280 -1.64 7.56 -17.29
CA GLY A 280 -1.40 8.07 -18.65
C GLY A 280 -2.28 9.28 -19.00
N HIS A 281 -2.26 9.68 -20.28
CA HIS A 281 -3.02 10.84 -20.78
C HIS A 281 -4.26 10.38 -21.56
N LEU A 282 -5.44 10.86 -21.14
CA LEU A 282 -6.66 10.78 -21.94
C LEU A 282 -6.64 11.93 -22.96
N SER A 283 -6.32 11.64 -24.22
CA SER A 283 -6.43 12.61 -25.32
C SER A 283 -7.66 12.27 -26.17
N GLU A 284 -8.61 13.19 -26.26
CA GLU A 284 -9.81 13.11 -27.11
C GLU A 284 -9.60 13.75 -28.49
N VAL A 285 -8.45 13.50 -29.14
CA VAL A 285 -8.25 13.96 -30.52
C VAL A 285 -8.61 12.84 -31.49
N ARG A 286 -9.73 13.03 -32.21
CA ARG A 286 -10.19 12.26 -33.39
C ARG A 286 -10.05 10.73 -33.28
N SER A 287 -11.09 10.08 -32.76
CA SER A 287 -11.44 8.65 -32.96
C SER A 287 -10.42 7.56 -32.59
N ARG A 288 -9.30 7.87 -31.90
CA ARG A 288 -8.48 6.89 -31.17
C ARG A 288 -8.08 7.42 -29.79
N ALA A 289 -8.98 7.29 -28.82
CA ALA A 289 -8.71 7.65 -27.43
C ALA A 289 -8.14 6.46 -26.62
N SER A 290 -7.30 6.79 -25.63
CA SER A 290 -6.73 5.99 -24.51
C SER A 290 -5.34 5.34 -24.72
N LEU A 291 -4.28 6.13 -24.51
CA LEU A 291 -3.00 5.58 -24.01
C LEU A 291 -3.10 5.48 -22.48
N VAL A 292 -3.95 4.55 -22.02
CA VAL A 292 -4.03 4.20 -20.61
C VAL A 292 -3.13 3.01 -20.36
N TYR A 293 -2.14 3.19 -19.50
CA TYR A 293 -1.20 2.13 -19.16
C TYR A 293 -1.88 1.11 -18.24
N LYS A 294 -1.81 -0.16 -18.63
CA LYS A 294 -2.33 -1.25 -17.80
C LYS A 294 -1.34 -1.55 -16.67
N PRO A 295 -1.73 -1.39 -15.39
CA PRO A 295 -0.87 -1.71 -14.28
C PRO A 295 -0.62 -3.22 -14.22
N SER A 296 0.47 -3.60 -13.58
CA SER A 296 0.86 -4.99 -13.33
C SER A 296 1.41 -5.22 -11.94
N SER A 297 1.89 -4.17 -11.27
CA SER A 297 2.45 -4.22 -9.92
C SER A 297 2.28 -2.86 -9.24
N LEU A 298 2.26 -2.87 -7.90
CA LEU A 298 1.98 -1.70 -7.06
C LEU A 298 2.80 -1.82 -5.77
N GLU A 299 3.51 -0.77 -5.38
CA GLU A 299 4.26 -0.75 -4.13
C GLU A 299 4.40 0.66 -3.55
N TRP A 300 4.41 0.76 -2.22
CA TRP A 300 4.74 2.01 -1.54
C TRP A 300 6.25 2.23 -1.58
N LEU A 301 6.66 3.42 -2.01
CA LEU A 301 8.06 3.85 -1.90
C LEU A 301 8.34 4.39 -0.50
N ASN A 302 7.43 5.20 0.03
CA ASN A 302 7.41 5.68 1.41
C ASN A 302 5.96 6.05 1.81
N THR A 303 5.76 6.76 2.92
CA THR A 303 4.42 7.14 3.44
C THR A 303 3.66 8.15 2.59
N GLU A 304 4.32 8.73 1.59
CA GLU A 304 3.78 9.77 0.70
C GLU A 304 3.84 9.39 -0.77
N LYS A 305 4.76 8.51 -1.17
CA LYS A 305 5.00 8.12 -2.56
C LYS A 305 4.76 6.65 -2.79
N TYR A 306 4.19 6.33 -3.94
CA TYR A 306 3.99 4.97 -4.41
C TYR A 306 4.34 4.85 -5.89
N ALA A 307 4.60 3.61 -6.30
CA ALA A 307 5.00 3.28 -7.65
C ALA A 307 4.06 2.26 -8.29
N ILE A 308 3.88 2.39 -9.59
CA ILE A 308 3.10 1.48 -10.43
C ILE A 308 3.98 0.98 -11.56
N GLY A 309 4.13 -0.34 -11.64
CA GLY A 309 4.68 -1.01 -12.81
C GLY A 309 3.57 -1.39 -13.77
N THR A 310 3.89 -1.42 -15.06
CA THR A 310 2.88 -1.63 -16.12
C THR A 310 3.20 -2.82 -17.01
N LYS A 311 2.16 -3.31 -17.71
CA LYS A 311 2.25 -4.42 -18.68
C LYS A 311 3.10 -4.11 -19.92
N VAL A 312 3.52 -2.85 -20.09
CA VAL A 312 4.40 -2.43 -21.19
C VAL A 312 5.80 -2.09 -20.69
N GLY A 313 6.09 -2.40 -19.43
CA GLY A 313 7.43 -2.24 -18.87
C GLY A 313 7.75 -0.85 -18.32
N CYS A 314 6.78 0.07 -18.30
CA CYS A 314 6.93 1.38 -17.69
C CYS A 314 6.70 1.33 -16.17
N LEU A 315 7.61 1.95 -15.42
CA LEU A 315 7.47 2.32 -14.01
C LEU A 315 7.10 3.80 -13.83
N PHE A 316 6.02 4.07 -13.09
CA PHE A 316 5.58 5.42 -12.75
C PHE A 316 5.60 5.65 -11.23
N ILE A 317 5.97 6.86 -10.80
CA ILE A 317 5.90 7.30 -9.39
C ILE A 317 4.88 8.43 -9.23
N ARG A 318 4.24 8.47 -8.07
CA ARG A 318 3.30 9.53 -7.69
C ARG A 318 3.27 9.79 -6.19
N ASN A 319 3.02 11.06 -5.83
CA ASN A 319 2.67 11.48 -4.47
C ASN A 319 1.18 11.23 -4.19
N PHE A 320 0.88 10.61 -3.05
CA PHE A 320 -0.45 10.24 -2.61
C PHE A 320 -1.38 11.44 -2.39
N GLU A 321 -0.87 12.53 -1.83
CA GLU A 321 -1.65 13.75 -1.56
C GLU A 321 -1.79 14.66 -2.80
N GLN A 322 -0.85 14.57 -3.75
CA GLN A 322 -0.83 15.42 -4.94
C GLN A 322 -1.66 14.81 -6.08
N ASN A 323 -2.97 14.81 -5.87
CA ASN A 323 -3.95 14.24 -6.79
C ASN A 323 -4.04 14.98 -8.15
N SER A 324 -3.45 16.17 -8.27
CA SER A 324 -3.38 16.94 -9.52
C SER A 324 -2.08 16.79 -10.31
N THR A 325 -1.02 16.18 -9.73
CA THR A 325 0.26 16.07 -10.43
C THR A 325 0.25 14.96 -11.47
N PRO A 326 0.87 15.17 -12.65
CA PRO A 326 1.02 14.13 -13.65
C PRO A 326 1.85 12.96 -13.11
N TRP A 327 1.66 11.78 -13.70
CA TRP A 327 2.52 10.62 -13.44
C TRP A 327 3.95 10.91 -13.87
N ARG A 328 4.91 10.63 -12.99
CA ARG A 328 6.33 10.73 -13.33
C ARG A 328 6.81 9.37 -13.83
N ASP A 329 7.14 9.30 -15.11
CA ASP A 329 7.82 8.16 -15.72
C ASP A 329 9.30 8.18 -15.28
N ILE A 330 9.79 7.08 -14.74
CA ILE A 330 11.19 6.96 -14.29
C ILE A 330 11.98 5.88 -15.05
N ASN A 331 11.49 5.45 -16.22
CA ASN A 331 12.19 4.47 -17.06
C ASN A 331 13.38 5.05 -17.81
N PHE A 332 13.37 6.36 -18.05
CA PHE A 332 14.35 7.04 -18.87
C PHE A 332 15.04 8.17 -18.10
N ILE A 333 16.34 8.30 -18.30
CA ILE A 333 17.14 9.43 -17.84
C ILE A 333 17.16 10.48 -18.97
N GLU A 334 17.05 11.76 -18.64
CA GLU A 334 17.45 12.83 -19.56
C GLU A 334 18.95 12.68 -19.89
N GLY A 335 19.27 12.27 -21.12
CA GLY A 335 20.65 12.17 -21.61
C GLY A 335 21.25 10.76 -21.67
N ALA A 336 20.52 9.71 -21.27
CA ALA A 336 20.95 8.34 -21.55
C ALA A 336 20.56 7.93 -22.98
N ILE A 337 21.54 7.40 -23.73
CA ILE A 337 21.28 6.80 -25.05
C ILE A 337 20.35 5.61 -24.85
N ASP A 338 19.22 5.60 -25.57
CA ASP A 338 18.28 4.48 -25.59
C ASP A 338 18.97 3.23 -26.16
N ILE A 339 19.63 2.47 -25.30
CA ILE A 339 20.19 1.15 -25.62
C ILE A 339 19.10 0.17 -26.07
N ASN A 340 17.81 0.51 -25.85
CA ASN A 340 16.65 -0.28 -26.24
C ASN A 340 15.89 0.33 -27.42
N ASN A 341 16.56 1.04 -28.34
CA ASN A 341 16.06 1.49 -29.66
C ASN A 341 14.80 0.73 -30.14
N GLY A 342 13.61 1.21 -29.75
CA GLY A 342 12.32 0.65 -30.17
C GLY A 342 11.96 -0.77 -29.71
N ARG A 343 12.69 -1.42 -28.79
CA ARG A 343 12.30 -2.72 -28.23
C ARG A 343 11.20 -2.54 -27.17
N LYS A 344 10.11 -3.29 -27.34
CA LYS A 344 9.04 -3.38 -26.35
C LYS A 344 9.61 -4.00 -25.06
N MET A 345 9.49 -3.27 -23.96
CA MET A 345 9.94 -3.74 -22.66
C MET A 345 8.98 -4.78 -22.09
N ASP A 346 9.52 -5.76 -21.37
CA ASP A 346 8.72 -6.77 -20.69
C ASP A 346 7.87 -6.16 -19.56
N PRO A 347 6.72 -6.77 -19.19
CA PRO A 347 5.93 -6.33 -18.05
C PRO A 347 6.74 -6.24 -16.76
N ILE A 348 6.49 -5.20 -15.95
CA ILE A 348 7.00 -5.16 -14.57
C ILE A 348 6.09 -6.00 -13.68
N THR A 349 6.49 -7.23 -13.37
CA THR A 349 5.62 -8.23 -12.73
C THR A 349 5.55 -8.08 -11.21
N MET A 350 6.61 -7.62 -10.56
CA MET A 350 6.68 -7.39 -9.12
C MET A 350 7.56 -6.18 -8.83
N ILE A 351 7.23 -5.42 -7.78
CA ILE A 351 8.00 -4.27 -7.30
C ILE A 351 8.19 -4.44 -5.79
N GLN A 352 9.37 -4.10 -5.28
CA GLN A 352 9.67 -4.01 -3.87
C GLN A 352 10.43 -2.70 -3.61
N CYS A 353 10.14 -2.04 -2.50
CA CYS A 353 10.88 -0.85 -2.08
C CYS A 353 12.23 -1.25 -1.47
N ILE A 354 13.33 -0.65 -1.95
CA ILE A 354 14.65 -0.77 -1.34
C ILE A 354 14.76 0.28 -0.23
N ASN A 355 14.55 1.55 -0.59
CA ASN A 355 14.61 2.68 0.32
C ASN A 355 13.64 3.79 -0.13
N GLN A 356 13.70 4.97 0.50
CA GLN A 356 12.76 6.07 0.24
C GLN A 356 12.77 6.61 -1.20
N ASN A 357 13.79 6.27 -1.99
CA ASN A 357 14.02 6.77 -3.35
C ASN A 357 14.15 5.65 -4.38
N ALA A 358 14.41 4.40 -3.97
CA ALA A 358 14.71 3.30 -4.87
C ALA A 358 13.81 2.08 -4.73
N LEU A 359 13.56 1.44 -5.86
CA LEU A 359 12.71 0.28 -6.06
C LEU A 359 13.51 -0.80 -6.79
N ILE A 360 13.21 -2.05 -6.48
CA ILE A 360 13.65 -3.19 -7.25
C ILE A 360 12.44 -3.89 -7.85
N CYS A 361 12.56 -4.31 -9.11
CA CYS A 361 11.46 -4.94 -9.80
C CYS A 361 11.91 -6.08 -10.72
N SER A 362 11.01 -7.03 -10.96
CA SER A 362 11.21 -8.08 -11.95
C SER A 362 10.60 -7.67 -13.29
N GLN A 363 11.40 -7.79 -14.35
CA GLN A 363 11.03 -7.48 -15.72
C GLN A 363 11.55 -8.59 -16.64
N GLY A 364 10.66 -9.49 -17.06
CA GLY A 364 11.06 -10.69 -17.83
C GLY A 364 11.97 -11.61 -17.01
N SER A 365 13.16 -11.89 -17.53
CA SER A 365 14.23 -12.63 -16.85
C SER A 365 15.24 -11.72 -16.15
N CYS A 366 14.95 -10.42 -16.02
CA CYS A 366 15.83 -9.46 -15.36
C CYS A 366 15.25 -8.96 -14.04
N VAL A 367 16.16 -8.63 -13.12
CA VAL A 367 15.87 -7.77 -11.98
C VAL A 367 16.46 -6.39 -12.26
N CYS A 368 15.65 -5.35 -12.11
CA CYS A 368 16.05 -3.97 -12.36
C CYS A 368 15.91 -3.15 -11.08
N ILE A 369 16.90 -2.30 -10.79
CA ILE A 369 16.81 -1.26 -9.76
C ILE A 369 16.52 0.07 -10.44
N PHE A 370 15.56 0.80 -9.90
CA PHE A 370 15.23 2.16 -10.29
C PHE A 370 15.35 3.07 -9.08
N ASP A 371 15.94 4.23 -9.26
CA ASP A 371 15.96 5.32 -8.29
C ASP A 371 15.21 6.52 -8.87
N GLU A 372 14.31 7.12 -8.10
CA GLU A 372 13.48 8.23 -8.57
C GLU A 372 14.27 9.47 -9.00
N ARG A 373 15.52 9.61 -8.56
CA ARG A 373 16.39 10.75 -8.88
C ARG A 373 17.05 10.58 -10.24
N VAL A 374 17.39 9.35 -10.59
CA VAL A 374 18.25 9.01 -11.74
C VAL A 374 17.67 7.91 -12.63
N GLY A 375 16.39 7.55 -12.49
CA GLY A 375 15.75 6.52 -13.31
C GLY A 375 16.31 5.11 -13.08
N ARG A 376 16.43 4.31 -14.14
CA ARG A 376 16.98 2.95 -14.06
C ARG A 376 18.49 2.99 -13.84
N VAL A 377 18.96 2.30 -12.79
CA VAL A 377 20.38 2.35 -12.36
C VAL A 377 21.11 1.02 -12.49
N GLN A 378 20.43 -0.10 -12.32
CA GLN A 378 21.05 -1.43 -12.38
C GLN A 378 20.11 -2.43 -13.02
N MET A 379 20.66 -3.41 -13.73
CA MET A 379 19.94 -4.52 -14.31
C MET A 379 20.78 -5.79 -14.21
N GLU A 380 20.22 -6.83 -13.61
CA GLU A 380 20.84 -8.14 -13.46
C GLU A 380 20.03 -9.21 -14.22
N GLN A 381 20.71 -9.99 -15.04
CA GLN A 381 20.10 -11.02 -15.89
C GLN A 381 20.11 -12.37 -15.17
N PHE A 382 18.96 -13.04 -15.11
CA PHE A 382 18.84 -14.38 -14.56
C PHE A 382 18.76 -15.41 -15.68
N ASP A 383 19.27 -16.63 -15.43
CA ASP A 383 19.28 -17.76 -16.38
C ASP A 383 17.89 -18.38 -16.63
N GLY A 384 16.81 -17.70 -16.23
CA GLY A 384 15.45 -18.22 -16.32
C GLY A 384 14.36 -17.18 -16.05
N ASN A 385 13.11 -17.61 -16.15
CA ASN A 385 11.96 -16.75 -15.87
C ASN A 385 11.83 -16.50 -14.37
N ILE A 386 11.72 -15.25 -13.96
CA ILE A 386 11.52 -14.89 -12.56
C ILE A 386 10.07 -15.19 -12.15
N LEU A 387 9.91 -16.06 -11.15
CA LEU A 387 8.63 -16.46 -10.59
C LEU A 387 8.28 -15.67 -9.32
N SER A 388 9.26 -15.29 -8.51
CA SER A 388 9.04 -14.46 -7.33
C SER A 388 10.30 -13.66 -7.03
N ILE A 389 10.13 -12.43 -6.55
CA ILE A 389 11.17 -11.67 -5.87
C ILE A 389 10.65 -11.14 -4.54
N ASN A 390 11.51 -11.13 -3.52
CA ASN A 390 11.22 -10.44 -2.27
C ASN A 390 12.50 -9.84 -1.70
N TYR A 391 12.47 -8.54 -1.41
CA TYR A 391 13.60 -7.83 -0.82
C TYR A 391 13.37 -7.67 0.68
N ASN A 392 14.20 -8.35 1.47
CA ASN A 392 14.17 -8.20 2.92
C ASN A 392 15.06 -7.01 3.32
N LYS A 393 14.43 -5.87 3.62
CA LYS A 393 15.12 -4.63 4.02
C LYS A 393 15.99 -4.77 5.27
N HIS A 394 15.67 -5.70 6.18
CA HIS A 394 16.45 -5.89 7.41
C HIS A 394 17.78 -6.61 7.13
N LEU A 395 17.80 -7.49 6.12
CA LEU A 395 18.99 -8.23 5.71
C LEU A 395 19.74 -7.57 4.55
N GLU A 396 19.11 -6.62 3.85
CA GLU A 396 19.56 -6.10 2.55
C GLU A 396 19.74 -7.23 1.51
N VAL A 397 18.92 -8.27 1.61
CA VAL A 397 18.97 -9.46 0.75
C VAL A 397 17.71 -9.54 -0.09
N LEU A 398 17.89 -9.73 -1.39
CA LEU A 398 16.88 -10.12 -2.35
C LEU A 398 16.86 -11.64 -2.47
N THR A 399 15.70 -12.24 -2.21
CA THR A 399 15.43 -13.61 -2.63
C THR A 399 14.75 -13.58 -3.99
N ALA A 400 15.26 -14.37 -4.94
CA ALA A 400 14.66 -14.57 -6.24
C ALA A 400 14.39 -16.07 -6.47
N ILE A 401 13.17 -16.38 -6.90
CA ILE A 401 12.80 -17.72 -7.38
C ILE A 401 12.72 -17.66 -8.89
N SER A 402 13.52 -18.46 -9.59
CA SER A 402 13.60 -18.49 -11.05
C SER A 402 13.35 -19.89 -11.59
N LYS A 403 12.83 -19.97 -12.81
CA LYS A 403 12.62 -21.21 -13.55
C LYS A 403 13.55 -21.26 -14.74
N ILE A 404 14.54 -22.15 -14.67
CA ILE A 404 15.55 -22.34 -15.73
C ILE A 404 15.07 -23.37 -16.76
N ALA A 405 14.48 -24.48 -16.29
CA ALA A 405 13.95 -25.54 -17.15
C ALA A 405 12.59 -26.03 -16.61
N GLU A 406 11.89 -26.89 -17.35
CA GLU A 406 10.56 -27.37 -16.94
C GLU A 406 10.52 -27.99 -15.54
N THR A 407 11.61 -28.63 -15.12
CA THR A 407 11.75 -29.38 -13.87
C THR A 407 12.58 -28.69 -12.80
N ASN A 408 13.31 -27.61 -13.15
CA ASN A 408 14.33 -27.03 -12.29
C ASN A 408 13.98 -25.58 -11.96
N ASP A 409 13.34 -25.41 -10.81
CA ASP A 409 13.13 -24.12 -10.19
C ASP A 409 14.27 -23.89 -9.17
N TYR A 410 14.77 -22.68 -9.07
CA TYR A 410 15.88 -22.31 -8.18
C TYR A 410 15.45 -21.18 -7.27
N MET A 411 15.84 -21.27 -6.00
CA MET A 411 15.82 -20.16 -5.06
C MET A 411 17.24 -19.60 -4.95
N SER A 412 17.41 -18.30 -5.11
CA SER A 412 18.72 -17.62 -5.07
C SER A 412 18.66 -16.41 -4.15
N LEU A 413 19.78 -16.14 -3.47
CA LEU A 413 19.96 -15.01 -2.57
C LEU A 413 20.99 -14.04 -3.15
N TRP A 414 20.66 -12.76 -3.10
CA TRP A 414 21.47 -11.68 -3.65
C TRP A 414 21.56 -10.54 -2.66
N LYS A 415 22.77 -10.06 -2.37
CA LYS A 415 22.97 -8.88 -1.53
C LYS A 415 22.82 -7.63 -2.37
N ILE A 416 22.10 -6.63 -1.85
CA ILE A 416 21.96 -5.34 -2.51
C ILE A 416 22.65 -4.28 -1.67
N ARG A 417 23.71 -3.67 -2.22
CA ARG A 417 24.46 -2.61 -1.54
C ARG A 417 24.20 -1.27 -2.21
N THR A 418 24.01 -0.23 -1.41
CA THR A 418 24.03 1.15 -1.90
C THR A 418 25.45 1.67 -1.80
N ILE A 419 26.04 2.05 -2.93
CA ILE A 419 27.40 2.59 -2.99
C ILE A 419 27.30 4.10 -2.97
N HIS A 420 27.91 4.71 -1.95
CA HIS A 420 28.10 6.16 -1.89
C HIS A 420 29.47 6.49 -2.48
N VAL A 421 29.48 6.92 -3.74
CA VAL A 421 30.71 7.40 -4.38
C VAL A 421 30.97 8.82 -3.90
N ASN A 422 32.10 9.03 -3.22
CA ASN A 422 32.54 10.36 -2.83
C ASN A 422 32.65 11.23 -4.09
N ASN A 423 31.89 12.33 -4.15
CA ASN A 423 31.79 13.33 -5.22
C ASN A 423 30.80 13.07 -6.37
N SER A 424 29.98 12.02 -6.36
CA SER A 424 28.84 11.91 -7.30
C SER A 424 27.50 12.05 -6.55
N ASN A 425 26.59 12.86 -7.09
CA ASN A 425 25.21 12.95 -6.59
C ASN A 425 24.33 11.77 -7.07
N THR A 426 24.90 10.87 -7.87
CA THR A 426 24.20 9.74 -8.48
C THR A 426 24.34 8.51 -7.58
N PRO A 427 23.24 7.95 -7.07
CA PRO A 427 23.30 6.73 -6.28
C PRO A 427 23.73 5.55 -7.16
N GLU A 428 24.69 4.76 -6.67
CA GLU A 428 25.10 3.52 -7.30
C GLU A 428 24.59 2.32 -6.48
N TYR A 429 24.23 1.25 -7.18
CA TYR A 429 23.69 0.03 -6.58
C TYR A 429 24.44 -1.18 -7.11
N GLU A 430 24.85 -2.06 -6.21
CA GLU A 430 25.47 -3.33 -6.54
C GLU A 430 24.53 -4.49 -6.15
N ILE A 431 24.39 -5.46 -7.05
CA ILE A 431 23.67 -6.70 -6.84
C ILE A 431 24.69 -7.84 -6.84
N GLU A 432 24.93 -8.43 -5.69
CA GLU A 432 25.97 -9.45 -5.48
C GLU A 432 25.32 -10.81 -5.22
N PHE A 433 25.64 -11.83 -6.02
CA PHE A 433 25.17 -13.19 -5.79
C PHE A 433 25.76 -13.76 -4.48
N ILE A 434 24.91 -14.38 -3.65
CA ILE A 434 25.33 -15.04 -2.41
C ILE A 434 25.34 -16.56 -2.60
N SER A 435 24.17 -17.13 -2.87
CA SER A 435 23.98 -18.57 -2.97
C SER A 435 22.68 -18.91 -3.71
N SER A 436 22.56 -20.18 -4.10
CA SER A 436 21.34 -20.70 -4.72
C SER A 436 21.13 -22.16 -4.38
N GLU A 437 19.86 -22.58 -4.31
CA GLU A 437 19.46 -23.96 -4.09
C GLU A 437 18.33 -24.34 -5.06
N MET A 438 18.36 -25.59 -5.54
CA MET A 438 17.29 -26.13 -6.36
C MET A 438 16.07 -26.43 -5.49
N ILE A 439 14.89 -25.97 -5.91
CA ILE A 439 13.63 -26.24 -5.22
C ILE A 439 12.80 -27.23 -6.03
N TYR A 440 12.36 -28.30 -5.38
CA TYR A 440 11.56 -29.36 -6.00
C TYR A 440 10.08 -29.15 -5.77
N ASN A 441 9.26 -29.54 -6.75
CA ASN A 441 7.80 -29.51 -6.67
C ASN A 441 7.19 -28.11 -6.45
N TYR A 442 7.90 -27.04 -6.82
CA TYR A 442 7.29 -25.72 -6.91
C TYR A 442 6.28 -25.71 -8.07
N ASP A 443 5.21 -24.91 -7.96
CA ASP A 443 4.11 -24.99 -8.93
C ASP A 443 4.36 -24.20 -10.23
N GLY A 444 5.51 -23.55 -10.32
CA GLY A 444 5.98 -22.83 -11.50
C GLY A 444 5.20 -21.54 -11.77
N LYS A 445 4.40 -21.04 -10.83
CA LYS A 445 3.59 -19.83 -11.03
C LYS A 445 4.29 -18.60 -10.49
N VAL A 446 4.10 -17.49 -11.21
CA VAL A 446 4.54 -16.16 -10.77
C VAL A 446 3.68 -15.71 -9.59
N ARG A 447 4.29 -15.45 -8.43
CA ARG A 447 3.62 -15.09 -7.18
C ARG A 447 4.51 -14.24 -6.29
N GLU A 448 3.90 -13.40 -5.46
CA GLU A 448 4.59 -12.76 -4.34
C GLU A 448 4.72 -13.77 -3.20
N LEU A 449 5.97 -14.10 -2.84
CA LEU A 449 6.34 -14.98 -1.72
C LEU A 449 7.33 -14.26 -0.82
N SER A 450 6.93 -13.96 0.42
CA SER A 450 7.77 -13.23 1.37
C SER A 450 8.97 -14.03 1.88
N THR A 451 10.05 -13.30 2.16
CA THR A 451 11.24 -13.76 2.88
C THR A 451 11.30 -13.05 4.24
N VAL A 452 11.36 -13.83 5.32
CA VAL A 452 11.55 -13.33 6.68
C VAL A 452 13.00 -13.52 7.12
N SER A 453 13.50 -12.62 7.96
CA SER A 453 14.77 -12.77 8.65
C SER A 453 14.53 -13.54 9.94
N ILE A 454 15.14 -14.70 10.12
CA ILE A 454 15.09 -15.46 11.38
C ILE A 454 16.40 -15.27 12.11
N ARG A 455 16.34 -14.77 13.35
CA ARG A 455 17.50 -14.70 14.23
C ARG A 455 17.67 -16.03 14.96
N HIS A 456 18.70 -16.79 14.59
CA HIS A 456 19.08 -18.05 15.23
C HIS A 456 20.59 -18.05 15.49
N ASP A 457 21.04 -18.48 16.67
CA ASP A 457 22.47 -18.53 17.05
C ASP A 457 23.21 -17.20 16.80
N ASN A 458 22.58 -16.07 17.16
CA ASN A 458 23.08 -14.70 16.92
C ASN A 458 23.36 -14.34 15.45
N ARG A 459 22.80 -15.09 14.50
CA ARG A 459 22.85 -14.77 13.07
C ARG A 459 21.44 -14.57 12.53
N ASN A 460 21.28 -13.58 11.68
CA ASN A 460 20.05 -13.39 10.93
C ASN A 460 20.14 -14.18 9.63
N ARG A 461 19.12 -14.99 9.34
CA ARG A 461 19.07 -15.84 8.15
C ARG A 461 17.79 -15.60 7.36
N PRO A 462 17.87 -15.47 6.02
CA PRO A 462 16.68 -15.35 5.19
C PRO A 462 15.96 -16.70 5.08
N ALA A 463 14.66 -16.68 5.32
CA ALA A 463 13.78 -17.83 5.19
C ALA A 463 12.56 -17.47 4.34
N THR A 464 12.31 -18.20 3.27
CA THR A 464 11.30 -17.87 2.25
C THR A 464 10.15 -18.86 2.28
N PHE A 465 8.93 -18.34 2.22
CA PHE A 465 7.74 -19.19 2.10
C PHE A 465 7.71 -19.90 0.75
N LEU A 466 7.58 -21.23 0.76
CA LEU A 466 7.47 -22.04 -0.45
C LEU A 466 6.18 -22.87 -0.45
N ILE A 467 5.60 -23.01 -1.63
CA ILE A 467 4.39 -23.79 -1.89
C ILE A 467 4.80 -25.10 -2.54
N ASN A 468 4.56 -26.21 -1.85
CA ASN A 468 4.80 -27.53 -2.43
C ASN A 468 3.55 -28.01 -3.18
N LYS A 469 3.66 -28.16 -4.50
CA LYS A 469 2.57 -28.60 -5.39
C LYS A 469 2.08 -30.01 -5.06
N THR A 470 2.99 -30.90 -4.69
CA THR A 470 2.73 -32.33 -4.48
C THR A 470 2.12 -32.58 -3.10
N THR A 471 2.74 -32.04 -2.04
CA THR A 471 2.26 -32.23 -0.67
C THR A 471 1.10 -31.31 -0.31
N LYS A 472 0.88 -30.23 -1.08
CA LYS A 472 -0.13 -29.20 -0.80
C LYS A 472 0.06 -28.53 0.57
N LEU A 473 1.31 -28.42 1.00
CA LEU A 473 1.70 -27.77 2.25
C LEU A 473 2.51 -26.52 1.95
N LEU A 474 2.34 -25.52 2.81
CA LEU A 474 3.27 -24.41 2.93
C LEU A 474 4.51 -24.87 3.73
N SER A 475 5.68 -24.46 3.29
CA SER A 475 6.94 -24.61 4.04
C SER A 475 7.67 -23.28 4.14
N LEU A 476 8.63 -23.21 5.06
CA LEU A 476 9.55 -22.10 5.21
C LEU A 476 10.96 -22.65 4.92
N SER A 477 11.56 -22.22 3.82
CA SER A 477 12.82 -22.76 3.31
C SER A 477 13.97 -21.79 3.53
N MET A 478 15.11 -22.33 3.95
CA MET A 478 16.36 -21.60 4.12
C MET A 478 17.41 -22.28 3.26
N ILE A 479 18.25 -21.49 2.59
CA ILE A 479 19.39 -22.06 1.85
C ILE A 479 20.42 -22.55 2.88
N GLU A 480 20.99 -23.73 2.64
CA GLU A 480 22.02 -24.40 3.47
C GLU A 480 21.59 -24.86 4.88
N GLU A 481 20.38 -24.54 5.32
CA GLU A 481 19.88 -24.86 6.67
C GLU A 481 18.45 -25.42 6.61
N SER A 482 18.04 -26.17 7.63
CA SER A 482 16.69 -26.73 7.69
C SER A 482 15.80 -25.96 8.66
N CYS A 483 14.72 -25.37 8.13
CA CYS A 483 13.67 -24.73 8.90
C CYS A 483 12.37 -25.55 8.78
N VAL A 484 11.70 -25.78 9.89
CA VAL A 484 10.44 -26.50 9.95
C VAL A 484 9.35 -25.60 10.51
N ILE A 485 8.23 -25.55 9.81
CA ILE A 485 6.96 -25.04 10.33
C ILE A 485 5.97 -26.19 10.51
N ASN A 486 5.01 -26.02 11.41
CA ASN A 486 3.85 -26.91 11.47
C ASN A 486 3.07 -26.90 10.14
N ARG A 487 2.33 -27.98 9.89
CA ARG A 487 1.64 -28.19 8.62
C ARG A 487 0.54 -27.14 8.41
N VAL A 488 0.72 -26.28 7.41
CA VAL A 488 -0.31 -25.37 6.93
C VAL A 488 -0.81 -25.85 5.57
N PRO A 489 -2.01 -26.44 5.49
CA PRO A 489 -2.56 -26.93 4.23
C PRO A 489 -2.93 -25.76 3.32
N ILE A 490 -2.64 -25.92 2.03
CA ILE A 490 -2.96 -24.93 1.00
C ILE A 490 -3.53 -25.61 -0.23
N HIS A 491 -4.21 -24.84 -1.08
CA HIS A 491 -4.60 -25.29 -2.41
C HIS A 491 -3.70 -24.60 -3.43
N PRO A 492 -2.58 -25.21 -3.88
CA PRO A 492 -1.58 -24.52 -4.69
C PRO A 492 -2.17 -23.83 -5.92
N SER A 493 -3.19 -24.41 -6.57
CA SER A 493 -3.78 -23.81 -7.78
C SER A 493 -4.58 -22.52 -7.53
N SER A 494 -5.07 -22.28 -6.32
CA SER A 494 -5.89 -21.11 -5.96
C SER A 494 -5.10 -20.00 -5.27
N VAL A 495 -3.91 -20.27 -4.72
CA VAL A 495 -3.07 -19.26 -4.08
C VAL A 495 -2.67 -18.18 -5.10
N ILE A 496 -2.75 -16.93 -4.68
CA ILE A 496 -2.37 -15.73 -5.42
C ILE A 496 -1.01 -15.25 -4.90
N LYS A 497 -0.88 -15.09 -3.59
CA LYS A 497 0.36 -14.68 -2.92
C LYS A 497 0.42 -15.11 -1.46
N ILE A 498 1.64 -15.09 -0.92
CA ILE A 498 1.93 -15.25 0.51
C ILE A 498 2.81 -14.07 0.91
N CYS A 499 2.24 -13.16 1.70
CA CYS A 499 2.93 -11.93 2.09
C CYS A 499 2.87 -11.69 3.60
N THR A 500 3.93 -11.13 4.15
CA THR A 500 3.99 -10.68 5.54
C THR A 500 3.21 -9.37 5.75
N GLU A 501 2.92 -9.07 7.01
CA GLU A 501 2.48 -7.74 7.42
C GLU A 501 3.51 -6.68 7.01
N ASN A 502 3.02 -5.56 6.48
CA ASN A 502 3.88 -4.49 5.98
C ASN A 502 4.84 -4.00 7.08
N GLY A 503 6.14 -4.03 6.81
CA GLY A 503 7.20 -3.64 7.75
C GLY A 503 7.68 -4.74 8.70
N SER A 504 6.96 -5.86 8.82
CA SER A 504 7.30 -6.96 9.72
C SER A 504 8.13 -8.02 9.00
N ASN A 505 9.45 -7.87 9.04
CA ASN A 505 10.39 -8.69 8.25
C ASN A 505 11.42 -9.48 9.09
N SER A 506 11.40 -9.37 10.42
CA SER A 506 12.36 -10.02 11.31
C SER A 506 11.66 -10.78 12.44
N LEU A 507 12.09 -12.02 12.66
CA LEU A 507 11.56 -12.99 13.60
C LEU A 507 12.67 -13.36 14.59
N ASP A 508 12.38 -13.28 15.88
CA ASP A 508 13.27 -13.70 16.96
C ASP A 508 12.44 -14.21 18.15
N ASP A 509 13.08 -14.45 19.30
CA ASP A 509 12.42 -14.94 20.52
C ASP A 509 11.30 -14.02 21.06
N ARG A 510 11.32 -12.73 20.70
CA ARG A 510 10.41 -11.70 21.21
C ARG A 510 9.42 -11.23 20.16
N ASN A 511 9.83 -11.25 18.90
CA ASN A 511 9.10 -10.70 17.78
C ASN A 511 8.37 -11.79 17.01
N ARG A 512 7.09 -11.57 16.76
CA ARG A 512 6.25 -12.43 15.92
C ARG A 512 5.91 -11.71 14.63
N ILE A 513 5.73 -12.47 13.55
CA ILE A 513 5.38 -11.91 12.25
C ILE A 513 4.00 -12.40 11.85
N LYS A 514 3.09 -11.49 11.53
CA LYS A 514 1.85 -11.86 10.87
C LYS A 514 2.08 -12.03 9.37
N PHE A 515 1.45 -13.03 8.78
CA PHE A 515 1.47 -13.24 7.34
C PHE A 515 0.13 -13.74 6.84
N MET A 516 -0.10 -13.60 5.54
CA MET A 516 -1.34 -14.00 4.90
C MET A 516 -1.11 -14.99 3.79
N ILE A 517 -2.07 -15.89 3.62
CA ILE A 517 -2.23 -16.71 2.42
C ILE A 517 -3.45 -16.19 1.68
N VAL A 518 -3.20 -15.51 0.56
CA VAL A 518 -4.24 -14.93 -0.29
C VAL A 518 -4.54 -15.90 -1.41
N SER A 519 -5.78 -16.38 -1.48
CA SER A 519 -6.28 -17.28 -2.53
C SER A 519 -7.48 -16.68 -3.26
N LYS A 520 -7.83 -17.21 -4.43
CA LYS A 520 -8.96 -16.73 -5.26
C LYS A 520 -10.31 -16.63 -4.54
N ASN A 521 -10.50 -17.40 -3.48
CA ASN A 521 -11.75 -17.50 -2.73
C ASN A 521 -11.59 -17.37 -1.21
N MET A 522 -10.37 -17.17 -0.71
CA MET A 522 -10.12 -17.16 0.72
C MET A 522 -8.86 -16.36 1.06
N VAL A 523 -8.91 -15.58 2.14
CA VAL A 523 -7.72 -14.99 2.78
C VAL A 523 -7.61 -15.54 4.18
N ASN A 524 -6.48 -16.19 4.49
CA ASN A 524 -6.15 -16.66 5.82
C ASN A 524 -5.02 -15.83 6.40
N VAL A 525 -5.16 -15.38 7.65
CA VAL A 525 -4.10 -14.69 8.38
C VAL A 525 -3.55 -15.62 9.47
N TYR A 526 -2.23 -15.66 9.56
CA TYR A 526 -1.48 -16.46 10.51
C TYR A 526 -0.47 -15.58 11.24
N GLU A 527 -0.02 -16.06 12.39
CA GLU A 527 1.12 -15.53 13.13
C GLU A 527 2.24 -16.56 13.11
N LEU A 528 3.44 -16.14 12.73
CA LEU A 528 4.68 -16.91 12.77
C LEU A 528 5.45 -16.51 14.04
N SER A 529 5.87 -17.50 14.81
CA SER A 529 6.69 -17.34 16.01
C SER A 529 7.91 -18.26 15.94
N TYR A 530 9.05 -17.81 16.45
CA TYR A 530 10.24 -18.64 16.58
C TYR A 530 10.17 -19.44 17.90
N ASN A 531 10.50 -20.73 17.84
CA ASN A 531 10.47 -21.60 19.02
C ASN A 531 11.90 -22.00 19.40
N ALA A 532 12.47 -21.27 20.37
CA ALA A 532 13.81 -21.54 20.90
C ALA A 532 13.91 -22.81 21.76
N ASN A 533 12.78 -23.37 22.21
CA ASN A 533 12.80 -24.51 23.10
C ASN A 533 13.09 -25.81 22.32
N HIS A 534 14.34 -26.25 22.43
CA HIS A 534 14.81 -27.56 21.97
C HIS A 534 14.34 -28.74 22.84
N ASN A 535 13.58 -28.50 23.91
CA ASN A 535 13.24 -29.52 24.92
C ASN A 535 11.72 -29.67 25.10
N ILE A 536 11.04 -30.36 24.16
CA ILE A 536 9.95 -31.33 24.45
C ILE A 536 10.01 -32.42 23.39
#